data_AF-A0A146G4X4-F1
#
_entry.id   AF-A0A146G4X4-F1
#
_cell.length_a   1.000
_cell.length_b   1.000
_cell.length_c   1.000
_cell.angle_alpha   90.00
_cell.angle_beta   90.00
_cell.angle_gamma   90.00
#
_symmetry.space_group_name_H-M   'P 1'
#
loop_
_entity.id
_entity.type
_entity.pdbx_description
1 polymer ?
#
loop_
_entity_poly.entity_id
_entity_poly.type
_entity_poly.pdbx_seq_one_letter_code
_entity_poly.pdbx_strand_id
1 'polypeptide(L)'
;MKIPIAFLAIVLSASGATAASPGADLTSFPPPREPYVKPVAEKAAWTITTQEMPTEKKESSPPQPKSLVTSIESAHQGDMKRDLITYANGQKEEVWYVHGQALSAASSRPEKVVIQSFTALEESIDQQGAYRLVGNPIKSPGFPGLNWVGPKTYDAVRLFNKTIPAYHYVLRTKEGENDIVIAEAWVDAQTGLPLGYISDGALYVYRFGDAPPGAMVLPPAFEGALQKVKQRQDLQRRLQADAAALR
;
A
#
# COMPACT_ATOMS: atom_id res chain seq x y z
N MET A 1 -69.24 -0.28 -16.59
CA MET A 1 -68.88 -1.33 -15.61
C MET A 1 -67.37 -1.33 -15.47
N LYS A 2 -66.85 -1.03 -14.27
CA LYS A 2 -65.41 -1.02 -13.94
C LYS A 2 -65.16 -2.18 -12.98
N ILE A 3 -64.26 -3.09 -13.34
CA ILE A 3 -63.81 -4.21 -12.51
C ILE A 3 -62.50 -3.79 -11.84
N PRO A 4 -62.37 -3.83 -10.50
CA PRO A 4 -61.07 -3.64 -9.86
C PRO A 4 -60.33 -4.98 -9.78
N ILE A 5 -59.09 -5.01 -10.24
CA ILE A 5 -58.16 -6.12 -10.06
C ILE A 5 -57.35 -5.84 -8.79
N ALA A 6 -57.49 -6.72 -7.79
CA ALA A 6 -56.71 -6.68 -6.56
C ALA A 6 -55.40 -7.44 -6.76
N PHE A 7 -54.27 -6.77 -6.53
CA PHE A 7 -52.94 -7.40 -6.44
C PHE A 7 -52.69 -7.83 -4.99
N LEU A 8 -52.51 -9.13 -4.78
CA LEU A 8 -52.11 -9.73 -3.51
C LEU A 8 -50.58 -9.86 -3.51
N ALA A 9 -49.88 -9.08 -2.67
CA ALA A 9 -48.45 -9.21 -2.45
C ALA A 9 -48.19 -10.15 -1.27
N ILE A 10 -47.62 -11.33 -1.54
CA ILE A 10 -47.14 -12.25 -0.50
C ILE A 10 -45.68 -11.90 -0.21
N VAL A 11 -45.41 -11.38 0.98
CA VAL A 11 -44.04 -11.21 1.50
C VAL A 11 -43.70 -12.47 2.30
N LEU A 12 -42.87 -13.35 1.73
CA LEU A 12 -42.22 -14.43 2.48
C LEU A 12 -40.99 -13.87 3.21
N SER A 13 -41.10 -13.68 4.52
CA SER A 13 -39.97 -13.42 5.40
C SER A 13 -39.28 -14.74 5.73
N ALA A 14 -38.15 -15.01 5.08
CA ALA A 14 -37.26 -16.11 5.46
C ALA A 14 -36.35 -15.65 6.60
N SER A 15 -36.66 -16.07 7.82
CA SER A 15 -35.75 -15.96 8.97
C SER A 15 -34.64 -17.00 8.83
N GLY A 16 -33.53 -16.61 8.19
CA GLY A 16 -32.31 -17.40 8.16
C GLY A 16 -31.56 -17.28 9.49
N ALA A 17 -31.57 -18.34 10.29
CA ALA A 17 -30.65 -18.48 11.41
C ALA A 17 -29.22 -18.64 10.86
N THR A 18 -28.39 -17.62 11.03
CA THR A 18 -26.95 -17.70 10.72
C THR A 18 -26.26 -18.52 11.81
N ALA A 19 -25.98 -19.79 11.51
CA ALA A 19 -25.05 -20.59 12.29
C ALA A 19 -23.67 -19.90 12.27
N ALA A 20 -23.08 -19.70 13.45
CA ALA A 20 -21.70 -19.24 13.56
C ALA A 20 -20.79 -20.25 12.85
N SER A 21 -20.03 -19.80 11.85
CA SER A 21 -19.04 -20.65 11.20
C SER A 21 -18.02 -21.12 12.24
N PRO A 22 -17.65 -22.42 12.27
CA PRO A 22 -16.57 -22.91 13.11
C PRO A 22 -15.30 -22.10 12.84
N GLY A 23 -14.63 -21.65 13.91
CA GLY A 23 -13.44 -20.79 13.83
C GLY A 23 -12.38 -21.41 12.92
N ALA A 24 -11.75 -20.60 12.08
CA ALA A 24 -10.75 -21.07 11.13
C ALA A 24 -9.59 -21.77 11.84
N ASP A 25 -9.28 -23.01 11.46
CA ASP A 25 -8.11 -23.74 11.94
C ASP A 25 -6.84 -23.15 11.32
N LEU A 26 -6.16 -22.29 12.08
CA LEU A 26 -4.93 -21.62 11.65
C LEU A 26 -3.75 -22.57 11.49
N THR A 27 -3.80 -23.77 12.10
CA THR A 27 -2.69 -24.74 12.04
C THR A 27 -2.59 -25.43 10.69
N SER A 28 -3.64 -25.36 9.88
CA SER A 28 -3.69 -25.89 8.52
C SER A 28 -2.86 -25.09 7.50
N PHE A 29 -2.44 -23.87 7.84
CA PHE A 29 -1.67 -23.01 6.96
C PHE A 29 -0.15 -23.21 7.17
N PRO A 30 0.60 -23.71 6.17
CA PRO A 30 2.06 -23.82 6.30
C PRO A 30 2.71 -22.44 6.33
N PRO A 31 3.99 -22.32 6.77
CA PRO A 31 4.73 -21.08 6.64
C PRO A 31 4.76 -20.57 5.17
N PRO A 32 4.77 -19.25 4.95
CA PRO A 32 4.71 -18.67 3.61
C PRO A 32 5.99 -18.99 2.83
N ARG A 33 5.86 -19.08 1.50
CA ARG A 33 6.97 -19.28 0.56
C ARG A 33 7.09 -18.07 -0.37
N GLU A 34 8.24 -17.91 -1.00
CA GLU A 34 8.42 -16.85 -1.99
C GLU A 34 7.47 -17.04 -3.21
N PRO A 35 6.89 -15.94 -3.74
CA PRO A 35 6.94 -14.57 -3.19
C PRO A 35 6.02 -14.39 -1.96
N TYR A 36 6.53 -13.75 -0.90
CA TYR A 36 5.82 -13.56 0.39
C TYR A 36 4.59 -12.64 0.31
N VAL A 37 4.56 -11.78 -0.70
CA VAL A 37 3.40 -11.01 -1.13
C VAL A 37 3.20 -11.31 -2.60
N LYS A 38 1.98 -11.63 -3.01
CA LYS A 38 1.67 -11.88 -4.42
C LYS A 38 2.10 -10.68 -5.27
N PRO A 39 2.80 -10.87 -6.41
CA PRO A 39 3.12 -9.77 -7.31
C PRO A 39 1.86 -9.05 -7.79
N VAL A 40 1.96 -7.73 -7.98
CA VAL A 40 0.87 -6.93 -8.54
C VAL A 40 0.52 -7.47 -9.92
N ALA A 41 -0.76 -7.71 -10.19
CA ALA A 41 -1.19 -8.18 -11.50
C ALA A 41 -0.95 -7.11 -12.58
N GLU A 42 -0.73 -7.53 -13.82
CA GLU A 42 -0.44 -6.63 -14.95
C GLU A 42 -1.46 -5.48 -15.03
N LYS A 43 -2.73 -5.76 -14.75
CA LYS A 43 -3.79 -4.77 -14.67
C LYS A 43 -4.56 -4.94 -13.36
N ALA A 44 -4.44 -3.99 -12.45
CA ALA A 44 -5.06 -4.05 -11.13
C ALA A 44 -5.43 -2.66 -10.61
N ALA A 45 -6.42 -2.61 -9.70
CA ALA A 45 -6.68 -1.43 -8.89
C ALA A 45 -6.99 -1.84 -7.45
N TRP A 46 -6.59 -0.99 -6.52
CA TRP A 46 -6.90 -1.16 -5.11
C TRP A 46 -6.95 0.19 -4.41
N THR A 47 -7.63 0.21 -3.28
CA THR A 47 -7.65 1.35 -2.36
C THR A 47 -7.02 0.94 -1.05
N ILE A 48 -6.28 1.85 -0.44
CA ILE A 48 -5.82 1.75 0.94
C ILE A 48 -6.56 2.81 1.73
N THR A 49 -7.21 2.42 2.82
CA THR A 49 -7.88 3.35 3.73
C THR A 49 -7.29 3.27 5.11
N THR A 50 -7.09 4.41 5.74
CA THR A 50 -6.54 4.48 7.09
C THR A 50 -7.65 4.35 8.13
N GLN A 51 -7.39 3.55 9.17
CA GLN A 51 -8.23 3.38 10.34
C GLN A 51 -7.43 3.75 11.59
N GLU A 52 -8.04 4.55 12.46
CA GLU A 52 -7.46 4.81 13.77
C GLU A 52 -7.51 3.51 14.59
N MET A 53 -6.36 3.09 15.13
CA MET A 53 -6.33 1.98 16.06
C MET A 53 -6.94 2.42 17.39
N PRO A 54 -7.81 1.62 18.02
CA PRO A 54 -8.30 1.94 19.35
C PRO A 54 -7.09 2.01 20.29
N THR A 55 -6.74 3.20 20.74
CA THR A 55 -5.77 3.36 21.81
C THR A 55 -6.45 2.90 23.09
N GLU A 56 -6.00 1.77 23.65
CA GLU A 56 -6.30 1.49 25.05
C GLU A 56 -5.81 2.68 25.86
N LYS A 57 -6.73 3.40 26.51
CA LYS A 57 -6.45 4.58 27.31
C LYS A 57 -5.48 4.22 28.44
N LYS A 58 -4.18 4.25 28.19
CA LYS A 58 -3.18 4.48 29.22
C LYS A 58 -3.10 5.98 29.42
N GLU A 59 -3.58 6.42 30.58
CA GLU A 59 -3.83 7.81 31.01
C GLU A 59 -2.59 8.73 31.05
N SER A 60 -1.46 8.32 30.48
CA SER A 60 -0.19 9.08 30.54
C SER A 60 0.57 9.18 29.21
N SER A 61 0.01 8.71 28.08
CA SER A 61 0.70 8.82 26.78
C SER A 61 0.25 10.08 26.03
N PRO A 62 1.16 10.85 25.40
CA PRO A 62 0.79 11.93 24.50
C PRO A 62 -0.18 11.44 23.42
N PRO A 63 -1.11 12.29 22.93
CA PRO A 63 -2.00 11.89 21.84
C PRO A 63 -1.15 11.41 20.66
N GLN A 64 -1.37 10.17 20.22
CA GLN A 64 -0.71 9.67 19.02
C GLN A 64 -1.09 10.56 17.83
N PRO A 65 -0.13 10.95 16.98
CA PRO A 65 -0.42 11.77 15.82
C PRO A 65 -1.41 11.02 14.92
N LYS A 66 -2.49 11.71 14.53
CA LYS A 66 -3.38 11.19 13.49
C LYS A 66 -2.56 10.96 12.23
N SER A 67 -2.74 9.80 11.58
CA SER A 67 -2.13 9.56 10.28
C SER A 67 -2.40 10.73 9.34
N LEU A 68 -1.34 11.23 8.70
CA LEU A 68 -1.46 12.32 7.74
C LEU A 68 -2.20 11.89 6.47
N VAL A 69 -2.26 10.60 6.16
CA VAL A 69 -2.95 10.04 5.00
C VAL A 69 -4.24 9.35 5.40
N THR A 70 -5.31 9.62 4.64
CA THR A 70 -6.64 9.06 4.83
C THR A 70 -6.95 7.96 3.82
N SER A 71 -6.52 8.14 2.57
CA SER A 71 -6.66 7.12 1.53
C SER A 71 -5.58 7.17 0.46
N ILE A 72 -5.37 6.05 -0.21
CA ILE A 72 -4.53 5.93 -1.41
C ILE A 72 -5.36 5.15 -2.44
N GLU A 73 -5.60 5.76 -3.59
CA GLU A 73 -6.21 5.07 -4.73
C GLU A 73 -5.11 4.68 -5.70
N SER A 74 -4.88 3.37 -5.84
CA SER A 74 -3.83 2.82 -6.68
C SER A 74 -4.42 2.17 -7.94
N ALA A 75 -3.81 2.46 -9.08
CA ALA A 75 -4.05 1.74 -10.33
C ALA A 75 -2.71 1.29 -10.90
N HIS A 76 -2.65 0.07 -11.40
CA HIS A 76 -1.47 -0.53 -12.05
C HIS A 76 -1.85 -1.03 -13.44
N GLN A 77 -1.03 -0.70 -14.44
CA GLN A 77 -1.14 -1.20 -15.80
C GLN A 77 0.24 -1.35 -16.45
N GLY A 78 0.65 -2.59 -16.72
CA GLY A 78 1.93 -2.89 -17.35
C GLY A 78 3.11 -2.51 -16.46
N ASP A 79 3.91 -1.56 -16.92
CA ASP A 79 5.08 -1.01 -16.24
C ASP A 79 4.78 0.31 -15.49
N MET A 80 3.52 0.76 -15.52
CA MET A 80 3.07 1.99 -14.88
C MET A 80 2.18 1.71 -13.69
N LYS A 81 2.38 2.50 -12.64
CA LYS A 81 1.47 2.60 -11.51
C LYS A 81 1.16 4.06 -11.22
N ARG A 82 -0.09 4.35 -10.83
CA ARG A 82 -0.51 5.64 -10.30
C ARG A 82 -1.07 5.46 -8.90
N ASP A 83 -0.59 6.26 -7.96
CA ASP A 83 -1.22 6.47 -6.65
C ASP A 83 -1.81 7.89 -6.58
N LEU A 84 -3.06 7.99 -6.15
CA LEU A 84 -3.66 9.25 -5.73
C LEU A 84 -3.82 9.22 -4.20
N ILE A 85 -2.94 9.94 -3.51
CA ILE A 85 -2.86 9.99 -2.05
C ILE A 85 -3.72 11.15 -1.57
N THR A 86 -4.65 10.89 -0.66
CA THR A 86 -5.45 11.91 0.02
C THR A 86 -4.96 12.08 1.46
N TYR A 87 -4.65 13.31 1.83
CA TYR A 87 -4.20 13.68 3.16
C TYR A 87 -5.38 14.11 4.06
N ALA A 88 -5.18 14.06 5.38
CA ALA A 88 -6.18 14.44 6.38
C ALA A 88 -6.61 15.92 6.28
N ASN A 89 -5.76 16.78 5.71
CA ASN A 89 -6.09 18.18 5.42
C ASN A 89 -6.87 18.37 4.10
N GLY A 90 -7.26 17.29 3.43
CA GLY A 90 -7.96 17.29 2.14
C GLY A 90 -7.07 17.55 0.92
N GLN A 91 -5.78 17.82 1.11
CA GLN A 91 -4.84 17.90 -0.01
C GLN A 91 -4.67 16.54 -0.66
N LYS A 92 -4.40 16.56 -1.96
CA LYS A 92 -4.11 15.36 -2.74
C LYS A 92 -2.74 15.46 -3.39
N GLU A 93 -2.07 14.33 -3.48
CA GLU A 93 -0.82 14.15 -4.22
C GLU A 93 -0.99 12.99 -5.19
N GLU A 94 -0.62 13.24 -6.43
CA GLU A 94 -0.57 12.21 -7.46
C GLU A 94 0.87 11.76 -7.65
N VAL A 95 1.08 10.44 -7.59
CA VAL A 95 2.39 9.82 -7.73
C VAL A 95 2.32 8.80 -8.87
N TRP A 96 3.25 8.90 -9.81
CA TRP A 96 3.42 7.99 -10.93
C TRP A 96 4.72 7.23 -10.78
N TYR A 97 4.66 5.90 -10.92
CA TYR A 97 5.82 5.02 -10.91
C TYR A 97 6.01 4.49 -12.31
N VAL A 98 7.15 4.81 -12.93
CA VAL A 98 7.46 4.46 -14.31
C VAL A 98 8.96 4.38 -14.50
N HIS A 99 9.45 3.30 -15.13
CA HIS A 99 10.88 3.10 -15.44
C HIS A 99 11.85 3.34 -14.26
N GLY A 100 11.52 2.86 -13.06
CA GLY A 100 12.39 3.03 -11.89
C GLY A 100 12.33 4.43 -11.25
N GLN A 101 11.44 5.30 -11.71
CA GLN A 101 11.24 6.66 -11.20
C GLN A 101 9.87 6.79 -10.57
N ALA A 102 9.81 7.47 -9.42
CA ALA A 102 8.61 8.00 -8.82
C ALA A 102 8.53 9.50 -9.12
N LEU A 103 7.45 9.90 -9.76
CA LEU A 103 7.16 11.27 -10.15
C LEU A 103 5.95 11.73 -9.34
N SER A 104 6.08 12.76 -8.52
CA SER A 104 4.99 13.21 -7.65
C SER A 104 4.67 14.68 -7.81
N ALA A 105 3.39 15.01 -7.84
CA ALA A 105 2.92 16.40 -7.82
C ALA A 105 1.72 16.55 -6.89
N ALA A 106 1.68 17.65 -6.13
CA ALA A 106 0.49 18.02 -5.38
C ALA A 106 -0.60 18.46 -6.37
N SER A 107 -1.86 18.08 -6.12
CA SER A 107 -2.97 18.48 -6.99
C SER A 107 -3.20 19.98 -7.04
N SER A 108 -2.68 20.74 -6.06
CA SER A 108 -2.69 22.21 -6.07
C SER A 108 -1.62 22.83 -6.97
N ARG A 109 -0.62 22.06 -7.41
CA ARG A 109 0.50 22.47 -8.28
C ARG A 109 0.92 21.31 -9.21
N PRO A 110 0.03 20.82 -10.08
CA PRO A 110 0.30 19.65 -10.93
C PRO A 110 1.46 19.85 -11.91
N GLU A 111 1.85 21.09 -12.18
CA GLU A 111 2.98 21.46 -13.03
C GLU A 111 4.34 21.27 -12.35
N LYS A 112 4.38 21.16 -11.01
CA LYS A 112 5.61 21.02 -10.23
C LYS A 112 5.83 19.56 -9.85
N VAL A 113 6.34 18.81 -10.82
CA VAL A 113 6.69 17.39 -10.64
C VAL A 113 8.03 17.25 -9.93
N VAL A 114 8.00 16.60 -8.77
CA VAL A 114 9.18 16.13 -8.04
C VAL A 114 9.55 14.74 -8.55
N ILE A 115 10.84 14.46 -8.67
CA ILE A 115 11.37 13.21 -9.23
C ILE A 115 12.22 12.53 -8.17
N GLN A 116 11.95 11.25 -7.91
CA GLN A 116 12.70 10.39 -6.99
C GLN A 116 12.97 9.05 -7.68
N SER A 117 14.13 8.42 -7.44
CA SER A 117 14.35 7.05 -7.89
C SER A 117 13.68 6.05 -6.94
N PHE A 118 13.33 4.85 -7.41
CA PHE A 118 12.84 3.79 -6.51
C PHE A 118 13.86 3.45 -5.43
N THR A 119 15.14 3.39 -5.82
CA THR A 119 16.25 3.22 -4.89
C THR A 119 16.21 4.27 -3.78
N ALA A 120 15.96 5.55 -4.07
CA ALA A 120 15.85 6.56 -3.03
C ALA A 120 14.60 6.41 -2.14
N LEU A 121 13.54 5.77 -2.63
CA LEU A 121 12.38 5.40 -1.81
C LEU A 121 12.67 4.21 -0.89
N GLU A 122 13.50 3.27 -1.36
CA GLU A 122 13.84 2.02 -0.65
C GLU A 122 15.04 2.14 0.29
N GLU A 123 16.07 2.92 -0.06
CA GLU A 123 17.37 3.05 0.65
C GLU A 123 17.34 3.99 1.86
N SER A 124 16.19 4.54 2.21
CA SER A 124 16.06 5.48 3.30
C SER A 124 16.31 4.86 4.70
N ILE A 125 16.67 3.58 4.80
CA ILE A 125 17.19 2.94 6.01
C ILE A 125 18.31 3.81 6.61
N ASP A 126 18.04 4.47 7.74
CA ASP A 126 18.98 5.37 8.37
C ASP A 126 20.22 4.59 8.87
N GLN A 127 21.40 5.16 8.64
CA GLN A 127 22.71 4.65 9.07
C GLN A 127 22.86 4.54 10.59
N GLN A 128 21.85 4.96 11.38
CA GLN A 128 21.82 4.86 12.83
C GLN A 128 21.03 3.66 13.38
N GLY A 129 20.60 2.71 12.55
CA GLY A 129 20.05 1.43 13.01
C GLY A 129 18.68 1.50 13.69
N ALA A 130 18.09 2.69 13.78
CA ALA A 130 16.67 2.85 14.04
C ALA A 130 15.95 2.68 12.71
N TYR A 131 15.22 1.59 12.54
CA TYR A 131 14.24 1.43 11.47
C TYR A 131 13.13 2.48 11.66
N ARG A 132 13.38 3.72 11.24
CA ARG A 132 12.27 4.52 10.74
C ARG A 132 11.93 3.90 9.38
N LEU A 133 10.66 3.72 9.09
CA LEU A 133 10.20 3.61 7.71
C LEU A 133 10.48 4.97 7.05
N VAL A 134 11.75 5.30 6.77
CA VAL A 134 12.17 6.62 6.25
C VAL A 134 11.84 6.74 4.76
N GLY A 135 11.28 5.71 4.14
CA GLY A 135 10.56 5.84 2.89
C GLY A 135 9.14 6.10 3.33
N ASN A 136 8.51 7.19 2.88
CA ASN A 136 7.08 7.41 3.09
C ASN A 136 6.38 6.09 2.72
N PRO A 137 5.92 5.26 3.69
CA PRO A 137 5.55 3.86 3.43
C PRO A 137 4.40 3.76 2.42
N ILE A 138 3.76 4.89 2.20
CA ILE A 138 2.70 5.23 1.27
C ILE A 138 3.17 5.18 -0.19
N LYS A 139 4.46 5.44 -0.48
CA LYS A 139 5.02 5.46 -1.84
C LYS A 139 5.81 4.20 -2.16
N SER A 140 5.28 3.36 -3.05
CA SER A 140 5.90 2.11 -3.49
C SER A 140 5.50 1.81 -4.94
N PRO A 141 6.40 1.29 -5.80
CA PRO A 141 6.01 0.80 -7.12
C PRO A 141 5.11 -0.45 -7.05
N GLY A 142 5.14 -1.18 -5.93
CA GLY A 142 4.25 -2.31 -5.66
C GLY A 142 3.15 -1.92 -4.66
N PHE A 143 2.97 -2.76 -3.64
CA PHE A 143 2.07 -2.48 -2.52
C PHE A 143 2.76 -1.60 -1.45
N PRO A 144 2.23 -0.40 -1.14
CA PRO A 144 2.73 0.46 -0.07
C PRO A 144 2.87 -0.23 1.30
N GLY A 145 3.97 0.03 2.01
CA GLY A 145 4.17 -0.44 3.40
C GLY A 145 4.56 -1.91 3.54
N LEU A 146 4.84 -2.62 2.43
CA LEU A 146 5.16 -4.05 2.43
C LEU A 146 6.55 -4.41 1.92
N ASN A 147 7.41 -3.42 1.64
CA ASN A 147 8.77 -3.63 1.13
C ASN A 147 9.70 -4.39 2.10
N TRP A 148 9.33 -4.48 3.38
CA TRP A 148 10.07 -5.21 4.43
C TRP A 148 9.51 -6.62 4.73
N VAL A 149 8.41 -7.00 4.07
CA VAL A 149 7.78 -8.31 4.27
C VAL A 149 8.68 -9.40 3.70
N GLY A 150 9.06 -10.36 4.55
CA GLY A 150 9.95 -11.45 4.17
C GLY A 150 10.13 -12.48 5.27
N PRO A 151 11.05 -13.45 5.10
CA PRO A 151 11.19 -14.57 6.02
C PRO A 151 11.68 -14.14 7.40
N LYS A 152 12.50 -13.09 7.45
CA LYS A 152 13.04 -12.53 8.72
C LYS A 152 11.99 -11.79 9.54
N THR A 153 10.89 -11.38 8.93
CA THR A 153 9.83 -10.60 9.57
C THR A 153 8.57 -11.42 9.76
N TYR A 154 8.50 -12.65 9.24
CA TYR A 154 7.39 -13.56 9.48
C TYR A 154 7.30 -13.93 10.97
N ASP A 155 6.10 -13.82 11.52
CA ASP A 155 5.81 -14.10 12.93
C ASP A 155 4.97 -15.39 13.07
N ALA A 156 3.77 -15.40 12.50
CA ALA A 156 2.84 -16.53 12.59
C ALA A 156 1.69 -16.39 11.57
N VAL A 157 0.79 -17.37 11.53
CA VAL A 157 -0.55 -17.20 10.93
C VAL A 157 -1.49 -16.65 12.01
N ARG A 158 -2.16 -15.54 11.72
CA ARG A 158 -3.11 -14.87 12.64
C ARG A 158 -4.39 -14.48 11.90
N LEU A 159 -5.46 -14.22 12.65
CA LEU A 159 -6.69 -13.68 12.05
C LEU A 159 -6.57 -12.16 11.87
N PHE A 160 -6.60 -11.70 10.63
CA PHE A 160 -6.84 -10.30 10.31
C PHE A 160 -8.33 -9.97 10.51
N ASN A 161 -8.62 -8.88 11.22
CA ASN A 161 -9.97 -8.46 11.60
C ASN A 161 -10.81 -9.59 12.24
N LYS A 162 -10.16 -10.48 13.00
CA LYS A 162 -10.77 -11.64 13.69
C LYS A 162 -11.40 -12.70 12.78
N THR A 163 -11.29 -12.60 11.46
CA THR A 163 -12.04 -13.46 10.53
C THR A 163 -11.19 -14.08 9.42
N ILE A 164 -10.16 -13.38 8.93
CA ILE A 164 -9.41 -13.83 7.75
C ILE A 164 -8.05 -14.39 8.19
N PRO A 165 -7.76 -15.69 7.97
CA PRO A 165 -6.41 -16.23 8.19
C PRO A 165 -5.38 -15.51 7.33
N ALA A 166 -4.33 -15.00 7.96
CA ALA A 166 -3.32 -14.17 7.33
C ALA A 166 -1.93 -14.51 7.84
N TYR A 167 -0.94 -14.52 6.95
CA TYR A 167 0.46 -14.45 7.33
C TYR A 167 0.72 -13.10 7.98
N HIS A 168 1.14 -13.14 9.24
CA HIS A 168 1.47 -11.98 10.04
C HIS A 168 2.97 -11.74 10.00
N TYR A 169 3.36 -10.51 9.71
CA TYR A 169 4.75 -10.06 9.68
C TYR A 169 4.92 -8.92 10.68
N VAL A 170 6.04 -8.92 11.41
CA VAL A 170 6.37 -7.93 12.44
C VAL A 170 7.79 -7.45 12.22
N LEU A 171 7.93 -6.16 11.96
CA LEU A 171 9.22 -5.49 11.91
C LEU A 171 9.56 -4.96 13.31
N ARG A 172 10.73 -5.34 13.82
CA ARG A 172 11.22 -4.98 15.14
C ARG A 172 12.54 -4.23 15.04
N THR A 173 12.73 -3.24 15.91
CA THR A 173 14.01 -2.55 16.13
C THR A 173 14.41 -2.64 17.58
N LYS A 174 15.68 -2.40 17.89
CA LYS A 174 16.14 -2.27 19.27
C LYS A 174 16.23 -0.81 19.67
N GLU A 175 15.71 -0.48 20.85
CA GLU A 175 15.97 0.78 21.54
C GLU A 175 16.56 0.44 22.92
N GLY A 176 17.89 0.52 23.02
CA GLY A 176 18.62 -0.03 24.16
C GLY A 176 18.50 -1.55 24.23
N GLU A 177 17.99 -2.06 25.36
CA GLU A 177 17.75 -3.50 25.58
C GLU A 177 16.34 -3.97 25.19
N ASN A 178 15.46 -3.04 24.80
CA ASN A 178 14.07 -3.35 24.48
C ASN A 178 13.88 -3.60 22.97
N ASP A 179 13.16 -4.67 22.63
CA ASP A 179 12.65 -4.89 21.29
C ASP A 179 11.34 -4.11 21.10
N ILE A 180 11.32 -3.22 20.12
CA ILE A 180 10.18 -2.37 19.78
C ILE A 180 9.61 -2.81 18.44
N VAL A 181 8.30 -3.06 18.42
CA VAL A 181 7.55 -3.25 17.17
C VAL A 181 7.30 -1.89 16.53
N ILE A 182 7.74 -1.76 15.29
CA ILE A 182 7.65 -0.50 14.54
C ILE A 182 6.71 -0.59 13.33
N ALA A 183 6.45 -1.80 12.84
CA ALA A 183 5.50 -2.05 11.77
C ALA A 183 4.97 -3.48 11.86
N GLU A 184 3.72 -3.65 11.44
CA GLU A 184 3.06 -4.95 11.31
C GLU A 184 2.40 -5.03 9.94
N ALA A 185 2.30 -6.22 9.37
CA ALA A 185 1.62 -6.44 8.10
C ALA A 185 0.88 -7.78 8.08
N TRP A 186 -0.24 -7.82 7.37
CA TRP A 186 -1.06 -9.01 7.15
C TRP A 186 -1.22 -9.26 5.67
N VAL A 187 -0.89 -10.48 5.26
CA VAL A 187 -1.09 -10.99 3.90
C VAL A 187 -2.05 -12.17 3.99
N ASP A 188 -3.12 -12.14 3.19
CA ASP A 188 -4.10 -13.21 3.11
C ASP A 188 -3.41 -14.55 2.84
N ALA A 189 -3.62 -15.52 3.73
CA ALA A 189 -2.92 -16.79 3.68
C ALA A 189 -3.35 -17.68 2.49
N GLN A 190 -4.53 -17.42 1.92
CA GLN A 190 -5.09 -18.13 0.77
C GLN A 190 -4.74 -17.44 -0.55
N THR A 191 -4.88 -16.11 -0.64
CA THR A 191 -4.72 -15.39 -1.90
C THR A 191 -3.33 -14.80 -2.11
N GLY A 192 -2.56 -14.64 -1.03
CA GLY A 192 -1.27 -13.94 -1.03
C GLY A 192 -1.39 -12.43 -1.23
N LEU A 193 -2.61 -11.87 -1.27
CA LEU A 193 -2.83 -10.44 -1.39
C LEU A 193 -2.73 -9.76 -0.01
N PRO A 194 -2.26 -8.52 0.06
CA PRO A 194 -2.21 -7.80 1.32
C PRO A 194 -3.60 -7.47 1.85
N LEU A 195 -3.74 -7.55 3.17
CA LEU A 195 -4.97 -7.18 3.88
C LEU A 195 -4.81 -5.85 4.60
N GLY A 196 -3.63 -5.62 5.20
CA GLY A 196 -3.32 -4.36 5.84
C GLY A 196 -1.91 -4.30 6.39
N TYR A 197 -1.51 -3.12 6.84
CA TYR A 197 -0.28 -2.91 7.61
C TYR A 197 -0.48 -1.80 8.64
N ILE A 198 0.28 -1.85 9.72
CA ILE A 198 0.36 -0.77 10.71
C ILE A 198 1.67 -0.01 10.49
N SER A 199 1.56 1.30 10.38
CA SER A 199 2.68 2.25 10.41
C SER A 199 2.26 3.48 11.21
N ASP A 200 3.18 4.02 12.00
CA ASP A 200 2.97 5.27 12.75
C ASP A 200 1.69 5.29 13.60
N GLY A 201 1.33 4.13 14.17
CA GLY A 201 0.14 3.97 15.02
C GLY A 201 -1.20 3.90 14.27
N ALA A 202 -1.20 3.89 12.94
CA ALA A 202 -2.41 3.78 12.13
C ALA A 202 -2.45 2.47 11.34
N LEU A 203 -3.66 1.91 11.18
CA LEU A 203 -3.89 0.72 10.37
C LEU A 203 -4.30 1.14 8.96
N TYR A 204 -3.55 0.69 7.96
CA TYR A 204 -3.82 0.89 6.55
C TYR A 204 -4.40 -0.40 5.97
N VAL A 205 -5.65 -0.35 5.51
CA VAL A 205 -6.39 -1.53 5.04
C VAL A 205 -6.51 -1.54 3.53
N TYR A 206 -6.12 -2.64 2.90
CA TYR A 206 -6.24 -2.85 1.47
C TYR A 206 -7.65 -3.29 1.07
N ARG A 207 -8.13 -2.78 -0.06
CA ARG A 207 -9.34 -3.25 -0.73
C ARG A 207 -9.08 -3.33 -2.23
N PHE A 208 -9.16 -4.54 -2.78
CA PHE A 208 -8.99 -4.77 -4.21
C PHE A 208 -10.31 -4.54 -4.94
N GLY A 209 -10.24 -3.80 -6.04
CA GLY A 209 -11.38 -3.54 -6.91
C GLY A 209 -11.20 -4.19 -8.28
N ASP A 210 -12.14 -3.90 -9.17
CA ASP A 210 -12.05 -4.29 -10.58
C ASP A 210 -10.85 -3.61 -11.26
N ALA A 211 -10.34 -4.26 -12.30
CA ALA A 211 -9.29 -3.69 -13.13
C ALA A 211 -9.72 -2.32 -13.70
N PRO A 212 -8.83 -1.31 -13.72
CA PRO A 212 -9.19 0.03 -14.16
C PRO A 212 -9.66 0.05 -15.62
N PRO A 213 -10.71 0.80 -15.99
CA PRO A 213 -11.16 0.88 -17.37
C PRO A 213 -10.14 1.66 -18.22
N GLY A 214 -9.99 1.25 -19.48
CA GLY A 214 -9.13 1.96 -20.45
C GLY A 214 -7.63 1.72 -20.30
N ALA A 215 -6.85 2.54 -21.01
CA ALA A 215 -5.40 2.58 -20.93
C ALA A 215 -4.96 3.71 -20.00
N MET A 216 -3.97 3.40 -19.16
CA MET A 216 -3.33 4.38 -18.30
C MET A 216 -2.45 5.31 -19.13
N VAL A 217 -2.66 6.63 -18.99
CA VAL A 217 -1.94 7.66 -19.73
C VAL A 217 -1.26 8.61 -18.76
N LEU A 218 0.05 8.79 -18.92
CA LEU A 218 0.83 9.72 -18.12
C LEU A 218 0.48 11.16 -18.50
N PRO A 219 0.16 12.07 -17.54
CA PRO A 219 -0.17 13.44 -17.89
C PRO A 219 1.05 14.22 -18.42
N PRO A 220 0.86 15.25 -19.27
CA PRO A 220 1.96 15.93 -19.97
C PRO A 220 3.06 16.50 -19.05
N ALA A 221 2.71 16.98 -17.85
CA ALA A 221 3.68 17.49 -16.89
C ALA A 221 4.63 16.39 -16.40
N PHE A 222 4.09 15.19 -16.14
CA PHE A 222 4.86 14.02 -15.71
C PHE A 222 5.70 13.46 -16.86
N GLU A 223 5.15 13.42 -18.07
CA GLU A 223 5.90 13.02 -19.27
C GLU A 223 7.10 13.95 -19.52
N GLY A 224 6.88 15.27 -19.46
CA GLY A 224 7.95 16.25 -19.59
C GLY A 224 9.02 16.13 -18.49
N ALA A 225 8.63 15.77 -17.27
CA ALA A 225 9.55 15.50 -16.17
C ALA A 225 10.40 14.24 -16.45
N LEU A 226 9.76 13.15 -16.89
CA LEU A 226 10.43 11.90 -17.25
C LEU A 226 11.43 12.08 -18.40
N GLN A 227 11.06 12.87 -19.41
CA GLN A 227 11.96 13.18 -20.53
C GLN A 227 13.23 13.90 -20.07
N LYS A 228 13.13 14.83 -19.11
CA LYS A 228 14.29 15.52 -18.52
C LYS A 228 15.22 14.55 -17.79
N VAL A 229 14.68 13.53 -17.12
CA VAL A 229 15.48 12.47 -16.47
C VAL A 229 16.26 11.68 -17.50
N LYS A 230 15.58 11.23 -18.56
CA LYS A 230 16.20 10.48 -19.65
C LYS A 230 17.33 11.26 -20.30
N GLN A 231 17.09 12.54 -20.63
CA GLN A 231 18.10 13.42 -21.21
C GLN A 231 19.34 13.56 -20.29
N ARG A 232 19.13 13.72 -18.98
CA ARG A 232 20.23 13.82 -18.01
C ARG A 232 21.05 12.53 -17.92
N GLN A 233 20.38 11.37 -17.86
CA GLN A 233 21.04 10.07 -17.82
C GLN A 233 21.84 9.78 -19.09
N ASP A 234 21.29 10.12 -20.26
CA ASP A 234 21.98 9.94 -21.54
C ASP A 234 23.21 10.85 -21.64
N LEU A 235 23.11 12.10 -21.18
CA LEU A 235 24.27 13.00 -21.10
C LEU A 235 25.35 12.44 -20.16
N GLN A 236 24.96 11.97 -18.97
CA GLN A 236 25.91 11.39 -18.03
C GLN A 236 26.61 10.16 -18.60
N ARG A 237 25.89 9.28 -19.30
CA ARG A 237 26.48 8.09 -19.95
C ARG A 237 27.49 8.48 -21.02
N ARG A 238 27.20 9.51 -21.83
CA ARG A 238 28.13 10.03 -22.84
C ARG A 238 29.41 10.56 -22.19
N LEU A 239 29.28 11.41 -21.17
CA LEU A 239 30.43 11.95 -20.45
C LEU A 239 31.30 10.87 -19.81
N GLN A 240 30.69 9.80 -19.29
CA GLN A 240 31.42 8.66 -18.74
C GLN A 240 32.17 7.86 -19.82
N ALA A 241 31.54 7.65 -20.99
CA ALA A 241 32.18 6.98 -22.12
C ALA A 241 33.37 7.79 -22.66
N ASP A 242 33.20 9.10 -22.80
CA ASP A 242 34.26 10.01 -23.25
C ASP A 242 35.44 10.01 -22.25
N ALA A 243 35.15 10.05 -20.94
CA ALA A 243 36.18 9.98 -19.91
C ALA A 243 36.92 8.63 -19.89
N ALA A 244 36.24 7.52 -20.20
CA ALA A 244 36.86 6.21 -20.30
C ALA A 244 37.76 6.06 -21.53
N ALA A 245 37.40 6.69 -22.66
CA ALA A 245 38.19 6.68 -23.89
C ALA A 245 39.48 7.50 -23.81
N LEU A 246 39.59 8.41 -22.84
CA LEU A 246 40.78 9.23 -22.58
C LEU A 246 41.79 8.57 -21.62
N ARG A 247 41.50 7.37 -21.10
CA ARG A 247 42.37 6.59 -20.22
C ARG A 247 43.02 5.45 -20.99
#